data_AF-A0A1I7LXU1-F1
#
_entry.id   AF-A0A1I7LXU1-F1
#
_cell.length_a   1.000
_cell.length_b   1.000
_cell.length_c   1.000
_cell.angle_alpha   90.00
_cell.angle_beta   90.00
_cell.angle_gamma   90.00
#
_symmetry.space_group_name_H-M   'P 1'
#
loop_
_entity.id
_entity.type
_entity.pdbx_description
1 polymer ?
#
loop_
_entity_poly.entity_id
_entity_poly.type
_entity_poly.pdbx_seq_one_letter_code
_entity_poly.pdbx_strand_id
1 'polypeptide(L)'
;MTDHLDKWGPFSPALEPAERIARCRGLEAVVHLITGPDGNEAVRLLRTAERDPAALPAAARAINALPSMTKRHIWASYAAVTKPLPPA
;
A
#
# COMPACT_ATOMS: atom_id res chain seq x y z
N MET A 1 -6.41 10.63 -17.83
CA MET A 1 -7.15 9.35 -17.96
C MET A 1 -6.62 8.36 -16.93
N THR A 2 -7.08 8.45 -15.68
CA THR A 2 -6.96 7.39 -14.64
C THR A 2 -7.81 7.80 -13.43
N ASP A 3 -9.14 7.80 -13.59
CA ASP A 3 -10.08 8.16 -12.50
C ASP A 3 -10.61 6.94 -11.73
N HIS A 4 -10.33 5.71 -12.20
CA HIS A 4 -10.99 4.52 -11.65
C HIS A 4 -10.08 3.42 -11.07
N LEU A 5 -8.77 3.40 -11.35
CA LEU A 5 -7.94 2.20 -11.13
C LEU A 5 -7.15 2.12 -9.81
N ASP A 6 -7.11 3.17 -8.98
CA ASP A 6 -6.32 3.18 -7.73
C ASP A 6 -7.20 3.15 -6.45
N LYS A 7 -8.35 2.46 -6.46
CA LYS A 7 -9.32 2.44 -5.33
C LYS A 7 -9.24 1.16 -4.47
N TRP A 8 -8.08 0.50 -4.44
CA TRP A 8 -7.88 -0.75 -3.70
C TRP A 8 -6.82 -0.61 -2.60
N GLY A 9 -6.85 -1.49 -1.59
CA GLY A 9 -5.92 -1.41 -0.46
C GLY A 9 -6.19 -0.16 0.42
N PRO A 10 -5.14 0.57 0.88
CA PRO A 10 -5.30 1.77 1.71
C PRO A 10 -5.79 3.00 0.92
N PHE A 11 -5.86 2.93 -0.41
CA PHE A 11 -6.24 4.04 -1.30
C PHE A 11 -7.75 4.11 -1.58
N SER A 12 -8.54 3.18 -1.01
CA SER A 12 -10.00 3.22 -1.16
C SER A 12 -10.58 4.44 -0.42
N PRO A 13 -11.40 5.28 -1.08
CA PRO A 13 -11.93 6.52 -0.50
C PRO A 13 -12.98 6.27 0.59
N ALA A 14 -13.56 5.08 0.67
CA ALA A 14 -14.65 4.73 1.59
C ALA A 14 -14.17 4.01 2.88
N LEU A 15 -12.87 4.12 3.21
CA LEU A 15 -12.32 3.47 4.40
C LEU A 15 -12.48 4.31 5.65
N GLU A 16 -13.00 3.68 6.70
CA GLU A 16 -12.94 4.21 8.05
C GLU A 16 -11.48 4.47 8.46
N PRO A 17 -11.19 5.51 9.27
CA PRO A 17 -9.82 5.88 9.62
C PRO A 17 -8.99 4.74 10.20
N ALA A 18 -9.57 3.93 11.08
CA ALA A 18 -8.88 2.79 11.69
C ALA A 18 -8.52 1.71 10.67
N GLU A 19 -9.44 1.41 9.73
CA GLU A 19 -9.19 0.43 8.68
C GLU A 19 -8.11 0.91 7.71
N ARG A 20 -8.15 2.19 7.32
CA ARG A 20 -7.10 2.80 6.48
C ARG A 20 -5.73 2.67 7.12
N ILE A 21 -5.60 2.98 8.43
CA ILE A 21 -4.33 2.84 9.18
C ILE A 21 -3.86 1.38 9.16
N ALA A 22 -4.75 0.42 9.44
CA ALA A 22 -4.41 -1.00 9.42
C ALA A 22 -3.90 -1.44 8.04
N ARG A 23 -4.55 -0.98 6.96
CA ARG A 23 -4.13 -1.25 5.58
C ARG A 23 -2.80 -0.58 5.22
N CYS A 24 -2.54 0.64 5.69
CA CYS A 24 -1.25 1.30 5.53
C CYS A 24 -0.13 0.48 6.16
N ARG A 25 -0.30 0.01 7.40
CA ARG A 25 0.68 -0.82 8.11
C ARG A 25 0.91 -2.17 7.43
N GLY A 26 -0.16 -2.80 6.93
CA GLY A 26 -0.06 -4.04 6.17
C GLY A 26 0.75 -3.87 4.89
N LEU A 27 0.50 -2.78 4.15
CA LEU A 27 1.27 -2.47 2.94
C LEU A 27 2.71 -2.07 3.26
N GLU A 28 2.94 -1.31 4.34
CA GLU A 28 4.27 -0.93 4.82
C GLU A 28 5.13 -2.17 5.09
N ALA A 29 4.58 -3.14 5.83
CA ALA A 29 5.29 -4.38 6.15
C ALA A 29 5.69 -5.16 4.89
N VAL A 30 4.80 -5.26 3.90
CA VAL A 30 5.08 -5.95 2.63
C VAL A 30 6.16 -5.22 1.83
N VAL A 31 6.08 -3.89 1.72
CA VAL A 31 7.10 -3.08 1.02
C VAL A 31 8.45 -3.25 1.70
N HIS A 32 8.50 -3.10 3.03
CA HIS A 32 9.74 -3.21 3.79
C HIS A 32 10.39 -4.59 3.62
N LEU A 33 9.61 -5.68 3.68
CA LEU A 33 10.11 -7.05 3.54
C LEU A 33 10.68 -7.34 2.15
N ILE A 34 10.05 -6.82 1.09
CA ILE A 34 10.43 -7.13 -0.30
C ILE A 34 11.57 -6.26 -0.80
N THR A 35 11.64 -5.01 -0.36
CA THR A 35 12.54 -4.00 -0.94
C THR A 35 13.72 -3.65 -0.05
N GLY A 36 13.63 -3.91 1.26
CA GLY A 36 14.63 -3.44 2.21
C GLY A 36 14.84 -1.92 2.10
N PRO A 37 16.10 -1.45 2.02
CA PRO A 37 16.41 -0.02 1.92
C PRO A 37 15.83 0.68 0.69
N ASP A 38 15.66 -0.04 -0.42
CA ASP A 38 15.23 0.56 -1.71
C ASP A 38 13.78 1.08 -1.65
N GLY A 39 12.96 0.58 -0.73
CA GLY A 39 11.58 1.05 -0.52
C GLY A 39 11.41 2.00 0.66
N ASN A 40 12.49 2.53 1.24
CA ASN A 40 12.41 3.40 2.43
C ASN A 40 11.50 4.62 2.24
N GLU A 41 11.49 5.22 1.04
CA GLU A 41 10.62 6.36 0.77
C GLU A 41 9.14 5.96 0.79
N ALA A 42 8.79 4.83 0.18
CA ALA A 42 7.42 4.30 0.22
C ALA A 42 7.00 3.96 1.66
N VAL A 43 7.88 3.32 2.45
CA VAL A 43 7.65 3.03 3.87
C VAL A 43 7.41 4.30 4.69
N ARG A 44 8.25 5.33 4.50
CA ARG A 44 8.11 6.62 5.17
C ARG A 44 6.78 7.29 4.84
N LEU A 45 6.38 7.28 3.57
CA LEU A 45 5.13 7.88 3.11
C LEU A 45 3.90 7.11 3.63
N LEU A 46 3.94 5.77 3.68
CA LEU A 46 2.88 4.95 4.28
C LEU A 46 2.71 5.20 5.78
N ARG A 47 3.82 5.34 6.51
CA ARG A 47 3.81 5.69 7.93
C ARG A 47 3.28 7.11 8.17
N THR A 48 3.60 8.05 7.26
CA THR A 48 3.06 9.41 7.30
C THR A 48 1.55 9.38 7.05
N ALA A 49 1.09 8.53 6.14
CA ALA A 49 -0.31 8.35 5.80
C ALA A 49 -1.20 7.83 6.94
N GLU A 50 -0.61 7.25 7.99
CA GLU A 50 -1.36 6.90 9.20
C GLU A 50 -1.94 8.13 9.91
N ARG A 51 -1.23 9.26 9.86
CA ARG A 51 -1.61 10.52 10.52
C ARG A 51 -2.18 11.53 9.54
N ASP A 52 -1.66 11.54 8.32
CA ASP A 52 -2.07 12.44 7.26
C ASP A 52 -2.42 11.67 5.97
N PRO A 53 -3.71 11.37 5.74
CA PRO A 53 -4.16 10.65 4.55
C PRO A 53 -3.75 11.31 3.21
N ALA A 54 -3.41 12.60 3.21
CA ALA A 54 -2.94 13.30 2.01
C ALA A 54 -1.58 12.77 1.50
N ALA A 55 -0.84 12.00 2.31
CA ALA A 55 0.39 11.33 1.89
C ALA A 55 0.15 10.06 1.03
N LEU A 56 -1.07 9.52 0.99
CA LEU A 56 -1.39 8.29 0.26
C LEU A 56 -1.06 8.34 -1.24
N PRO A 57 -1.40 9.41 -1.99
CA PRO A 57 -1.04 9.50 -3.41
C PRO A 57 0.48 9.48 -3.63
N ALA A 58 1.26 10.10 -2.73
CA ALA A 58 2.71 10.05 -2.80
C ALA A 58 3.25 8.64 -2.51
N ALA A 59 2.70 7.94 -1.51
CA ALA A 59 3.06 6.56 -1.22
C ALA A 59 2.81 5.63 -2.43
N ALA A 60 1.64 5.75 -3.07
CA ALA A 60 1.32 4.99 -4.28
C ALA A 60 2.31 5.26 -5.42
N ARG A 61 2.67 6.54 -5.65
CA ARG A 61 3.68 6.91 -6.66
C ARG A 61 5.05 6.31 -6.35
N ALA A 62 5.48 6.34 -5.09
CA ALA A 62 6.77 5.78 -4.67
C ALA A 62 6.83 4.26 -4.93
N ILE A 63 5.77 3.51 -4.59
CA ILE A 63 5.69 2.07 -4.89
C ILE A 63 5.68 1.84 -6.41
N ASN A 64 4.92 2.67 -7.15
CA ASN A 64 4.77 2.50 -8.59
C ASN A 64 6.03 2.83 -9.40
N ALA A 65 6.94 3.62 -8.83
CA ALA A 65 8.25 3.96 -9.38
C ALA A 65 9.30 2.85 -9.21
N LEU A 66 9.06 1.85 -8.35
CA LEU A 66 9.97 0.71 -8.19
C LEU A 66 10.05 -0.13 -9.47
N PRO A 67 11.15 -0.90 -9.66
CA PRO A 67 11.30 -1.80 -10.80
C PRO A 67 10.09 -2.70 -11.01
N SER A 68 9.71 -2.93 -12.26
CA SER A 68 8.46 -3.62 -12.62
C SER A 68 8.27 -4.98 -11.92
N MET A 69 9.33 -5.75 -11.73
CA MET A 69 9.28 -7.02 -10.98
C MET A 69 8.99 -6.80 -9.50
N THR A 70 9.75 -5.92 -8.85
CA THR A 70 9.59 -5.54 -7.44
C THR A 70 8.18 -5.05 -7.16
N LYS A 71 7.69 -4.11 -7.99
CA LYS A 71 6.34 -3.58 -7.89
C LYS A 71 5.27 -4.67 -7.97
N ARG A 72 5.38 -5.59 -8.93
CA ARG A 72 4.43 -6.71 -9.06
C ARG A 72 4.47 -7.62 -7.85
N HIS A 73 5.66 -7.91 -7.33
CA HIS A 73 5.83 -8.73 -6.12
C HIS A 73 5.14 -8.07 -4.92
N ILE A 74 5.35 -6.77 -4.68
CA ILE A 74 4.69 -6.02 -3.61
C ILE A 74 3.17 -6.15 -3.70
N TRP A 75 2.59 -5.84 -4.86
CA TRP A 75 1.13 -5.88 -5.03
C TRP A 75 0.56 -7.28 -4.90
N ALA A 76 1.24 -8.30 -5.46
CA ALA A 76 0.81 -9.69 -5.35
C ALA A 76 0.85 -10.19 -3.89
N SER A 77 1.94 -9.91 -3.17
CA SER A 77 2.09 -10.30 -1.77
C SER A 77 1.09 -9.59 -0.87
N TYR A 78 0.89 -8.29 -1.07
CA TYR A 78 -0.12 -7.53 -0.33
C TYR A 78 -1.53 -8.08 -0.58
N ALA A 79 -1.89 -8.35 -1.84
CA ALA A 79 -3.18 -8.96 -2.17
C ALA A 79 -3.36 -10.34 -1.52
N ALA A 80 -2.30 -11.15 -1.49
CA ALA A 80 -2.34 -12.49 -0.90
C ALA A 80 -2.58 -12.48 0.62
N VAL A 81 -2.07 -11.48 1.34
CA VAL A 81 -2.23 -11.37 2.80
C VAL A 81 -3.51 -10.63 3.21
N THR A 82 -4.08 -9.78 2.35
CA THR A 82 -5.31 -9.05 2.65
C THR A 82 -6.58 -9.69 2.07
N LYS A 83 -6.47 -10.76 1.29
CA LYS A 83 -7.67 -11.44 0.77
C LYS A 83 -8.46 -12.02 1.95
N PRO A 84 -9.80 -11.90 1.94
CA PRO A 84 -10.64 -12.59 2.91
C PRO A 84 -10.36 -14.10 2.87
N LEU A 85 -10.30 -14.74 4.04
CA LEU A 85 -10.33 -16.18 4.11
C LEU A 85 -11.69 -16.67 3.62
N PRO A 86 -11.76 -17.80 2.89
CA PRO A 86 -13.03 -18.41 2.57
C PRO A 86 -13.78 -18.74 3.88
N PRO A 87 -15.12 -18.65 3.88
CA PRO A 87 -15.90 -19.11 5.03
C PRO A 87 -15.58 -20.60 5.29
N ALA A 88 -15.51 -20.95 6.57
CA ALA A 88 -15.25 -22.32 7.03
C ALA A 88 -16.38 -23.29 6.66
#